data_AF-A0A1L3J6F9-F1
#
_entry.id   AF-A0A1L3J6F9-F1
#
_cell.length_a   1.000
_cell.length_b   1.000
_cell.length_c   1.000
_cell.angle_alpha   90.00
_cell.angle_beta   90.00
_cell.angle_gamma   90.00
#
_symmetry.space_group_name_H-M   'P 1'
#
loop_
_entity.id
_entity.type
_entity.pdbx_description
1 polymer ?
#
loop_
_entity_poly.entity_id
_entity_poly.type
_entity_poly.pdbx_seq_one_letter_code
_entity_poly.pdbx_strand_id
1 'polypeptide(L)'
;MQSHKMLLEVEDEQFYLIAIYSSLEEYKMAYSINKYLNIRLERERRDIDFEYAEYQAIYALFSHKDPNTYYNFFLVANKFKGEPKRILSSGSLFEEEEVRPQEVYLVPEYKKVDFFLKISEEMKQKEFNKLLTKIGQIPQVQAAYAVDTDQLKSKQNLIFE
;
A
#
# COMPACT_ATOMS: atom_id res chain seq x y z
N MET A 1 -30.57 23.24 -11.99
CA MET A 1 -30.22 21.80 -11.99
C MET A 1 -29.03 21.64 -11.06
N GLN A 2 -29.28 21.35 -9.79
CA GLN A 2 -28.21 21.07 -8.83
C GLN A 2 -27.59 19.73 -9.23
N SER A 3 -26.31 19.76 -9.60
CA SER A 3 -25.49 18.56 -9.66
C SER A 3 -25.47 17.95 -8.26
N HIS A 4 -26.24 16.88 -8.07
CA HIS A 4 -25.96 15.94 -6.99
C HIS A 4 -24.58 15.36 -7.28
N LYS A 5 -23.56 15.99 -6.72
CA LYS A 5 -22.27 15.35 -6.51
C LYS A 5 -22.59 14.19 -5.57
N MET A 6 -22.72 13.01 -6.14
CA MET A 6 -22.91 11.76 -5.41
C MET A 6 -21.70 11.66 -4.48
N LEU A 7 -21.85 12.15 -3.24
CA LEU A 7 -21.12 11.58 -2.13
C LEU A 7 -21.60 10.13 -2.16
N LEU A 8 -20.87 9.25 -2.85
CA LEU A 8 -20.79 7.91 -2.31
C LEU A 8 -20.37 8.15 -0.88
N GLU A 9 -21.29 7.90 0.04
CA GLU A 9 -20.95 7.49 1.39
C GLU A 9 -20.04 6.30 1.17
N VAL A 10 -18.74 6.59 1.01
CA VAL A 10 -17.69 5.59 0.96
C VAL A 10 -17.90 4.86 2.26
N GLU A 11 -18.45 3.66 2.19
CA GLU A 11 -18.69 2.83 3.36
C GLU A 11 -17.43 2.92 4.21
N ASP A 12 -17.60 3.18 5.51
CA ASP A 12 -16.51 3.09 6.46
C ASP A 12 -16.07 1.62 6.49
N GLU A 13 -15.31 1.21 5.47
CA GLU A 13 -14.76 -0.12 5.34
C GLU A 13 -13.83 -0.26 6.53
N GLN A 14 -14.25 -1.08 7.48
CA GLN A 14 -13.43 -1.44 8.61
C GLN A 14 -12.49 -2.53 8.14
N PHE A 15 -11.24 -2.43 8.57
CA PHE A 15 -10.22 -3.40 8.24
C PHE A 15 -9.13 -3.33 9.29
N TYR A 16 -8.40 -4.43 9.41
CA TYR A 16 -7.16 -4.45 10.15
C TYR A 16 -6.01 -4.02 9.25
N LEU A 17 -5.07 -3.27 9.82
CA LEU A 17 -3.91 -2.77 9.10
C LEU A 17 -2.63 -3.03 9.90
N ILE A 18 -1.63 -3.62 9.25
CA ILE A 18 -0.30 -3.84 9.80
C ILE A 18 0.69 -2.99 9.01
N ALA A 19 1.43 -2.13 9.71
CA ALA A 19 2.58 -1.44 9.18
C ALA A 19 3.82 -2.34 9.31
N ILE A 20 4.59 -2.47 8.23
CA ILE A 20 5.76 -3.35 8.15
C ILE A 20 6.99 -2.53 7.72
N TYR A 21 8.06 -2.63 8.51
CA TYR A 21 9.36 -2.04 8.26
C TYR A 21 10.30 -3.14 7.76
N SER A 22 10.90 -2.93 6.59
CA SER A 22 11.70 -3.95 5.91
C SER A 22 12.67 -3.32 4.92
N SER A 23 13.77 -4.01 4.66
CA SER A 23 14.71 -3.65 3.59
C SER A 23 14.48 -4.44 2.29
N LEU A 24 13.37 -5.18 2.19
CA LEU A 24 13.05 -6.02 1.04
C LEU A 24 12.36 -5.26 -0.09
N GLU A 25 12.68 -5.67 -1.32
CA GLU A 25 11.87 -5.40 -2.52
C GLU A 25 10.46 -5.99 -2.38
N GLU A 26 9.48 -5.43 -3.10
CA GLU A 26 8.06 -5.69 -2.89
C GLU A 26 7.69 -7.16 -3.13
N TYR A 27 8.21 -7.76 -4.20
CA TYR A 27 7.97 -9.17 -4.51
C TYR A 27 8.59 -10.13 -3.47
N LYS A 28 9.72 -9.75 -2.86
CA LYS A 28 10.36 -10.56 -1.81
C LYS A 28 9.57 -10.50 -0.52
N MET A 29 8.96 -9.35 -0.21
CA MET A 29 8.07 -9.22 0.93
C MET A 29 6.84 -10.13 0.75
N ALA A 30 6.17 -10.05 -0.40
CA ALA A 30 5.03 -10.91 -0.72
C ALA A 30 5.39 -12.41 -0.58
N TYR A 31 6.53 -12.83 -1.15
CA TYR A 31 7.02 -14.20 -1.03
C TYR A 31 7.28 -14.62 0.42
N SER A 32 7.89 -13.75 1.22
CA SER A 32 8.20 -14.03 2.63
C SER A 32 6.91 -14.18 3.44
N ILE A 33 5.93 -13.30 3.24
CA ILE A 33 4.62 -13.40 3.89
C ILE A 33 3.92 -14.70 3.51
N ASN A 34 3.92 -15.07 2.22
CA ASN A 34 3.35 -16.33 1.75
C ASN A 34 3.92 -17.54 2.49
N LYS A 35 5.25 -17.58 2.65
CA LYS A 35 5.95 -18.68 3.33
C LYS A 35 5.60 -18.77 4.82
N TYR A 36 5.49 -17.65 5.52
CA TYR A 36 5.29 -17.64 6.98
C TYR A 36 3.81 -17.77 7.38
N LEU A 37 2.91 -17.28 6.54
CA LEU A 37 1.47 -17.32 6.81
C LEU A 37 0.74 -18.45 6.08
N ASN A 38 1.42 -19.14 5.15
CA ASN A 38 0.84 -20.15 4.28
C ASN A 38 -0.34 -19.61 3.46
N ILE A 39 -0.16 -18.41 2.90
CA ILE A 39 -1.11 -17.74 1.98
C ILE A 39 -0.45 -17.57 0.61
N ARG A 40 -1.20 -17.03 -0.36
CA ARG A 40 -0.73 -16.82 -1.72
C ARG A 40 -1.05 -15.41 -2.22
N LEU A 41 -0.29 -14.44 -1.72
CA LEU A 41 -0.21 -13.10 -2.27
C LEU A 41 0.39 -13.17 -3.68
N GLU A 42 -0.36 -12.67 -4.65
CA GLU A 42 0.04 -12.50 -6.04
C GLU A 42 -0.06 -11.04 -6.43
N ARG A 43 0.82 -10.57 -7.32
CA ARG A 43 0.76 -9.18 -7.78
C ARG A 43 -0.55 -8.97 -8.56
N GLU A 44 -1.26 -7.91 -8.22
CA GLU A 44 -2.46 -7.52 -8.95
C GLU A 44 -2.11 -7.08 -10.38
N ARG A 45 -3.09 -7.20 -11.28
CA ARG A 45 -2.91 -6.72 -12.66
C ARG A 45 -2.79 -5.20 -12.74
N ARG A 46 -3.31 -4.51 -11.73
CA ARG A 46 -3.28 -3.07 -11.58
C ARG A 46 -2.69 -2.76 -10.22
N ASP A 47 -1.59 -2.02 -10.25
CA ASP A 47 -1.03 -1.42 -9.06
C ASP A 47 -1.87 -0.20 -8.66
N ILE A 48 -1.67 0.31 -7.44
CA ILE A 48 -2.33 1.53 -7.00
C ILE A 48 -1.62 2.72 -7.63
N ASP A 49 -2.34 3.54 -8.38
CA ASP A 49 -1.78 4.73 -9.01
C ASP A 49 -2.49 6.02 -8.60
N PHE A 50 -1.70 7.08 -8.45
CA PHE A 50 -2.17 8.43 -8.19
C PHE A 50 -1.58 9.38 -9.23
N GLU A 51 -2.45 10.07 -9.95
CA GLU A 51 -2.08 11.04 -10.97
C GLU A 51 -1.85 12.41 -10.32
N TYR A 52 -0.62 12.90 -10.40
CA TYR A 52 -0.24 14.26 -10.02
C TYR A 52 0.09 15.07 -11.28
N ALA A 53 0.11 16.40 -11.15
CA ALA A 53 0.38 17.30 -12.28
C ALA A 53 1.71 16.98 -12.99
N GLU A 54 2.73 16.61 -12.21
CA GLU A 54 4.09 16.42 -12.70
C GLU A 54 4.53 14.95 -12.75
N TYR A 55 3.78 14.00 -12.19
CA TYR A 55 4.17 12.57 -12.17
C TYR A 55 2.97 11.67 -11.91
N GLN A 56 3.11 10.39 -12.24
CA GLN A 56 2.18 9.34 -11.86
C GLN A 56 2.85 8.47 -10.80
N ALA A 57 2.36 8.51 -9.57
CA ALA A 57 2.88 7.67 -8.50
C ALA A 57 2.24 6.29 -8.59
N ILE A 58 3.04 5.23 -8.61
CA ILE A 58 2.58 3.84 -8.69
C ILE A 58 3.11 3.05 -7.50
N TYR A 59 2.24 2.30 -6.83
CA TYR A 59 2.55 1.50 -5.65
C TYR A 59 2.17 0.04 -5.90
N ALA A 60 3.16 -0.85 -5.79
CA ALA A 60 2.96 -2.26 -6.05
C ALA A 60 1.89 -2.86 -5.12
N LEU A 61 0.89 -3.51 -5.71
CA LEU A 61 -0.20 -4.15 -4.97
C LEU A 61 -0.16 -5.66 -5.17
N PHE A 62 -0.28 -6.40 -4.07
CA PHE A 62 -0.43 -7.84 -4.07
C PHE A 62 -1.67 -8.21 -3.28
N SER A 63 -2.43 -9.19 -3.75
CA SER A 63 -3.61 -9.66 -3.04
C SER A 63 -3.64 -11.18 -2.90
N HIS A 64 -4.32 -11.62 -1.85
CA HIS A 64 -4.73 -13.01 -1.66
C HIS A 64 -6.20 -12.98 -1.29
N LYS A 65 -7.04 -13.49 -2.20
CA LYS A 65 -8.48 -13.62 -2.03
C LYS A 65 -8.79 -15.12 -2.00
N ASP A 66 -9.02 -15.68 -0.82
CA ASP A 66 -9.40 -17.10 -0.69
C ASP A 66 -10.94 -17.20 -0.76
N PRO A 67 -11.52 -17.93 -1.71
CA PRO A 67 -12.97 -18.12 -1.76
C PRO A 67 -13.55 -18.89 -0.56
N ASN A 68 -12.72 -19.65 0.16
CA ASN A 68 -13.13 -20.53 1.25
C ASN A 68 -12.98 -19.89 2.64
N THR A 69 -12.10 -18.89 2.77
CA THR A 69 -11.97 -18.08 3.98
C THR A 69 -12.32 -16.65 3.66
N TYR A 70 -13.25 -16.04 4.41
CA TYR A 70 -13.65 -14.63 4.26
C TYR A 70 -12.52 -13.61 4.50
N TYR A 71 -11.26 -14.03 4.56
CA TYR A 71 -10.11 -13.17 4.81
C TYR A 71 -9.45 -12.78 3.50
N ASN A 72 -9.60 -11.52 3.14
CA ASN A 72 -8.85 -10.93 2.04
C ASN A 72 -7.61 -10.24 2.60
N PHE A 73 -6.46 -10.53 1.99
CA PHE A 73 -5.20 -9.88 2.31
C PHE A 73 -4.75 -9.01 1.15
N PHE A 74 -4.33 -7.78 1.46
CA PHE A 74 -3.72 -6.88 0.49
C PHE A 74 -2.40 -6.36 1.04
N LEU A 75 -1.32 -6.61 0.34
CA LEU A 75 -0.01 -6.05 0.63
C LEU A 75 0.26 -4.93 -0.38
N VAL A 76 0.50 -3.72 0.13
CA VAL A 76 0.80 -2.55 -0.70
C VAL A 76 2.11 -1.90 -0.27
N ALA A 77 2.92 -1.49 -1.23
CA ALA A 77 4.09 -0.67 -0.98
C ALA A 77 3.65 0.75 -0.56
N ASN A 78 4.31 1.33 0.43
CA ASN A 78 3.98 2.68 0.87
C ASN A 78 4.75 3.76 0.10
N LYS A 79 5.83 3.41 -0.60
CA LYS A 79 6.76 4.38 -1.17
C LYS A 79 6.78 4.32 -2.68
N PHE A 80 6.61 5.48 -3.30
CA PHE A 80 6.91 5.72 -4.71
C PHE A 80 8.22 6.51 -4.81
N LYS A 81 9.09 6.10 -5.72
CA LYS A 81 10.24 6.88 -6.18
C LYS A 81 10.16 6.95 -7.70
N GLY A 82 9.96 8.15 -8.24
CA GLY A 82 9.92 8.33 -9.69
C GLY A 82 10.43 9.69 -10.11
N GLU A 83 10.67 9.78 -11.42
CA GLU A 83 11.05 11.02 -12.08
C GLU A 83 9.78 11.77 -12.52
N PRO A 84 9.73 13.10 -12.39
CA PRO A 84 8.69 13.91 -13.01
C PRO A 84 8.61 13.68 -14.53
N LYS A 85 7.38 13.74 -15.04
CA LYS A 85 7.05 13.86 -16.46
C LYS A 85 7.85 15.01 -17.03
N ARG A 86 8.82 14.70 -17.89
CA ARG A 86 9.58 15.70 -18.63
C ARG A 86 8.61 16.54 -19.48
N ILE A 87 8.41 17.80 -19.11
CA ILE A 87 7.82 18.79 -20.01
C ILE A 87 8.96 19.21 -20.94
N LEU A 88 9.00 18.63 -22.14
CA LEU A 88 9.91 19.10 -23.19
C LEU A 88 9.44 20.48 -23.65
N SER A 89 9.92 21.53 -23.00
CA SER A 89 9.90 22.88 -23.56
C SER A 89 10.80 22.85 -24.80
N SER A 90 10.21 23.04 -25.97
CA SER A 90 10.94 23.06 -27.25
C SER A 90 12.07 24.10 -27.22
N GLY A 91 13.33 23.67 -27.08
CA GLY A 91 14.46 24.59 -27.26
C GLY A 91 15.84 24.15 -26.81
N SER A 92 15.98 23.35 -25.74
CA SER A 92 17.31 23.08 -25.16
C SER A 92 17.59 21.57 -25.07
N LEU A 93 18.56 21.11 -25.88
CA LEU A 93 19.01 19.70 -25.94
C LEU A 93 19.96 19.32 -24.79
N PHE A 94 20.33 20.28 -23.93
CA PHE A 94 21.40 20.12 -22.92
C PHE A 94 21.08 20.73 -21.55
N GLU A 95 19.82 21.04 -21.25
CA GLU A 95 19.42 21.34 -19.88
C GLU A 95 19.19 20.04 -19.11
N GLU A 96 20.26 19.50 -18.54
CA GLU A 96 20.17 18.57 -17.42
C GLU A 96 19.69 19.37 -16.20
N GLU A 97 18.39 19.69 -16.14
CA GLU A 97 17.80 20.02 -14.85
C GLU A 97 18.05 18.84 -13.92
N GLU A 98 18.65 19.07 -12.74
CA GLU A 98 18.78 18.07 -11.69
C GLU A 98 17.37 17.64 -11.26
N VAL A 99 16.81 16.66 -11.97
CA VAL A 99 15.53 16.08 -11.66
C VAL A 99 15.69 15.30 -10.36
N ARG A 100 15.38 15.95 -9.23
CA ARG A 100 15.39 15.29 -7.93
C ARG A 100 14.23 14.29 -7.93
N PRO A 101 14.47 12.99 -7.71
CA PRO A 101 13.40 12.01 -7.63
C PRO A 101 12.45 12.39 -6.51
N GLN A 102 11.16 12.47 -6.84
CA GLN A 102 10.15 12.82 -5.85
C GLN A 102 9.77 11.55 -5.09
N GLU A 103 9.92 11.61 -3.77
CA GLU A 103 9.44 10.55 -2.88
C GLU A 103 8.03 10.89 -2.41
N VAL A 104 7.08 10.04 -2.81
CA VAL A 104 5.67 10.18 -2.42
C VAL A 104 5.24 8.93 -1.70
N TYR A 105 4.36 9.11 -0.72
CA TYR A 105 3.92 8.05 0.16
C TYR A 105 2.42 7.83 0.02
N LEU A 106 2.01 6.57 -0.09
CA LEU A 106 0.60 6.19 -0.12
C LEU A 106 -0.10 6.58 1.18
N VAL A 107 0.60 6.41 2.30
CA VAL A 107 0.16 6.78 3.65
C VAL A 107 1.20 7.76 4.24
N PRO A 108 1.07 9.07 3.98
CA PRO A 108 2.08 10.08 4.35
C PRO A 108 2.33 10.24 5.86
N GLU A 109 1.39 9.81 6.70
CA GLU A 109 1.52 9.82 8.17
C GLU A 109 2.61 8.85 8.64
N TYR A 110 2.91 7.83 7.83
CA TYR A 110 3.78 6.72 8.16
C TYR A 110 4.94 6.60 7.16
N LYS A 111 5.64 7.70 6.86
CA LYS A 111 6.71 7.75 5.84
C LYS A 111 7.86 6.76 6.01
N LYS A 112 8.07 6.24 7.23
CA LYS A 112 9.11 5.26 7.51
C LYS A 112 8.67 3.81 7.29
N VAL A 113 7.36 3.59 7.12
CA VAL A 113 6.79 2.27 6.82
C VAL A 113 7.03 1.97 5.35
N ASP A 114 7.55 0.78 5.07
CA ASP A 114 7.83 0.33 3.71
C ASP A 114 6.60 -0.33 3.07
N PHE A 115 5.85 -1.09 3.87
CA PHE A 115 4.67 -1.83 3.40
C PHE A 115 3.50 -1.77 4.39
N PHE A 116 2.29 -1.84 3.85
CA PHE A 116 1.08 -2.09 4.61
C PHE A 116 0.45 -3.41 4.21
N LEU A 117 0.06 -4.20 5.20
CA LEU A 117 -0.78 -5.37 5.02
C LEU A 117 -2.19 -5.06 5.56
N LYS A 118 -3.15 -4.88 4.66
CA LYS A 118 -4.58 -4.76 4.96
C LYS A 118 -5.20 -6.16 5.03
N ILE A 119 -6.02 -6.39 6.04
CA ILE A 119 -6.81 -7.60 6.24
C ILE A 119 -8.26 -7.20 6.48
N SER A 120 -9.20 -7.86 5.83
CA SER A 120 -10.63 -7.59 6.00
C SER A 120 -11.14 -7.83 7.44
N GLU A 121 -12.20 -7.11 7.84
CA GLU A 121 -12.68 -7.04 9.23
C GLU A 121 -13.19 -8.37 9.80
N GLU A 122 -13.57 -9.33 8.96
CA GLU A 122 -14.20 -10.58 9.40
C GLU A 122 -13.27 -11.44 10.29
N MET A 123 -12.00 -11.05 10.40
CA MET A 123 -11.01 -11.69 11.23
C MET A 123 -11.18 -11.40 12.72
N LYS A 124 -11.05 -12.42 13.56
CA LYS A 124 -11.10 -12.19 15.02
C LYS A 124 -9.80 -11.53 15.49
N GLN A 125 -9.89 -10.60 16.44
CA GLN A 125 -8.73 -9.93 17.05
C GLN A 125 -7.61 -10.89 17.51
N LYS A 126 -7.98 -12.06 18.06
CA LYS A 126 -7.02 -13.08 18.50
C LYS A 126 -6.22 -13.68 17.34
N GLU A 127 -6.86 -13.85 16.18
CA GLU A 127 -6.21 -14.36 14.96
C GLU A 127 -5.34 -13.27 14.33
N PHE A 128 -5.83 -12.04 14.29
CA PHE A 128 -5.04 -10.88 13.90
C PHE A 128 -3.75 -10.73 14.72
N ASN A 129 -3.84 -10.79 16.06
CA ASN A 129 -2.66 -10.70 16.92
C ASN A 129 -1.65 -11.83 16.68
N LYS A 130 -2.12 -13.04 16.33
CA LYS A 130 -1.24 -14.16 15.94
C LYS A 130 -0.54 -13.88 14.61
N LEU A 131 -1.26 -13.33 13.62
CA LEU A 131 -0.69 -12.95 12.32
C LEU A 131 0.36 -11.85 12.49
N LEU A 132 0.05 -10.81 13.26
CA LEU A 132 0.99 -9.75 13.60
C LEU A 132 2.28 -10.30 14.21
N THR A 133 2.15 -11.23 15.17
CA THR A 133 3.32 -11.90 15.79
C THR A 133 4.13 -12.69 14.76
N LYS A 134 3.47 -13.44 13.87
CA LYS A 134 4.14 -14.21 12.81
C LYS A 134 4.88 -13.31 11.81
N ILE A 135 4.29 -12.19 11.43
CA ILE A 135 4.91 -11.22 10.53
C ILE A 135 6.17 -10.62 11.18
N GLY A 136 6.09 -10.27 12.47
CA GLY A 136 7.25 -9.81 13.22
C GLY A 136 8.37 -10.85 13.40
N GLN A 137 8.10 -12.14 13.14
CA GLN A 137 9.09 -13.22 13.17
C GLN A 137 9.77 -13.48 11.82
N ILE A 138 9.35 -12.79 10.75
CA ILE A 138 10.02 -12.87 9.46
C ILE A 138 11.41 -12.23 9.60
N PRO A 139 12.53 -12.92 9.34
CA PRO A 139 13.88 -12.43 9.60
C PRO A 139 14.22 -11.10 8.92
N GLN A 140 13.59 -10.81 7.79
CA GLN A 140 13.82 -9.58 7.01
C GLN A 140 12.90 -8.43 7.42
N VAL A 141 11.92 -8.68 8.30
CA VAL A 141 11.06 -7.66 8.90
C VAL A 141 11.76 -7.10 10.13
N GLN A 142 12.05 -5.79 10.11
CA GLN A 142 12.70 -5.10 11.22
C GLN A 142 11.71 -4.77 12.33
N ALA A 143 10.48 -4.42 11.96
CA ALA A 143 9.38 -4.16 12.88
C ALA A 143 8.03 -4.36 12.17
N ALA A 144 7.02 -4.77 12.91
CA ALA A 144 5.63 -4.78 12.47
C ALA A 144 4.71 -4.36 13.61
N TYR A 145 3.73 -3.49 13.33
CA TYR A 145 2.73 -3.07 14.33
C TYR A 145 1.35 -2.89 13.72
N ALA A 146 0.32 -3.05 14.56
CA ALA A 146 -1.05 -2.73 14.20
C ALA A 146 -1.23 -1.21 14.13
N VAL A 147 -1.91 -0.75 13.08
CA VAL A 147 -2.27 0.66 12.90
C VAL A 147 -3.71 0.87 13.34
N ASP A 148 -3.95 1.93 14.10
CA ASP A 148 -5.30 2.41 14.38
C ASP A 148 -5.87 3.09 13.13
N THR A 149 -6.82 2.43 12.46
CA THR A 149 -7.41 2.90 11.21
C THR A 149 -8.40 4.05 11.41
N ASP A 150 -8.93 4.24 12.62
CA ASP A 150 -9.91 5.30 12.90
C ASP A 150 -9.25 6.68 12.96
N GLN A 151 -7.95 6.72 13.26
CA GLN A 151 -7.15 7.95 13.29
C GLN A 151 -6.44 8.24 11.97
N LEU A 152 -6.60 7.38 10.96
CA LEU A 152 -5.86 7.46 9.71
C LEU A 152 -6.53 8.44 8.73
N LYS A 153 -5.89 9.58 8.45
CA LYS A 153 -6.46 10.58 7.54
C LYS A 153 -6.43 10.12 6.09
N SER A 154 -5.42 9.34 5.71
CA SER A 154 -5.26 8.73 4.39
C SER A 154 -5.98 7.37 4.24
N LYS A 155 -6.96 7.03 5.09
CA LYS A 155 -7.72 5.76 5.04
C LYS A 155 -8.27 5.45 3.65
N GLN A 156 -8.72 6.46 2.91
CA GLN A 156 -9.26 6.33 1.55
C GLN A 156 -8.24 5.77 0.53
N ASN A 157 -6.94 5.95 0.78
CA ASN A 157 -5.88 5.43 -0.09
C ASN A 157 -5.70 3.91 0.03
N LEU A 158 -6.37 3.28 1.01
CA LEU A 158 -6.29 1.84 1.31
C LEU A 158 -7.58 1.09 0.91
N ILE A 159 -8.44 1.72 0.11
CA ILE A 159 -9.62 1.09 -0.48
C ILE A 159 -9.18 0.49 -1.83
N PHE A 160 -9.32 -0.83 -1.97
CA PHE A 160 -8.85 -1.60 -3.12
C PHE A 160 -10.04 -2.37 -3.70
N GLU A 161 -10.42 -2.08 -4.94
CA GLU A 161 -11.52 -2.75 -5.66
C GLU A 161 -11.03 -3.95 -6.49
#